data_AF-A0A349NEV2-F1
#
_entry.id   AF-A0A349NEV2-F1
#
_cell.length_a   1.000
_cell.length_b   1.000
_cell.length_c   1.000
_cell.angle_alpha   90.00
_cell.angle_beta   90.00
_cell.angle_gamma   90.00
#
_symmetry.space_group_name_H-M   'P 1'
#
loop_
_entity.id
_entity.type
_entity.pdbx_description
1 polymer ?
#
loop_
_entity_poly.entity_id
_entity_poly.type
_entity_poly.pdbx_seq_one_letter_code
_entity_poly.pdbx_strand_id
1 'polypeptide(L)'
;MNKSILYTVSMFFTAMLILSSCSDFFNPTTEDKLKGSDYISSNTEMYTGFLGIMTKLQAIGDKEILLTDTRGELLEPTDNSTADLISLYNYDSSLQGNSYANPAGYYEVVIACNDYLVKMKEYKNNPQVDGDVYKDLVASTERIKLWTYKTIGEIYGKAIWFNDPISKVS
;
A
#
# COMPACT_ATOMS: atom_id res chain seq x y z
N MET A 1 38.29 -56.43 12.81
CA MET A 1 37.77 -55.05 12.91
C MET A 1 36.61 -55.05 13.89
N ASN A 2 36.75 -54.39 15.05
CA ASN A 2 35.78 -54.50 16.14
C ASN A 2 34.44 -53.89 15.74
N LYS A 3 33.37 -54.69 15.80
CA LYS A 3 32.00 -54.26 15.43
C LYS A 3 31.56 -53.00 16.18
N SER A 4 32.01 -52.80 17.42
CA SER A 4 31.76 -51.59 18.21
C SER A 4 32.30 -50.30 17.56
N ILE A 5 33.49 -50.35 16.95
CA ILE A 5 34.11 -49.19 16.28
C ILE A 5 33.34 -48.85 15.00
N LEU A 6 32.84 -49.86 14.28
CA LEU A 6 32.04 -49.67 13.07
C LEU A 6 30.69 -48.97 13.37
N TYR A 7 30.04 -49.32 14.49
CA TYR A 7 28.81 -48.66 14.93
C TYR A 7 29.05 -47.21 15.39
N THR A 8 30.15 -46.94 16.10
CA THR A 8 30.47 -45.57 16.54
C THR A 8 30.77 -44.65 15.35
N VAL A 9 31.48 -45.14 14.33
CA VAL A 9 31.77 -44.36 13.11
C VAL A 9 30.49 -44.11 12.29
N SER A 10 29.61 -45.11 12.17
CA SER A 10 28.31 -44.98 11.50
C SER A 10 27.37 -43.97 12.19
N MET A 11 27.36 -43.97 13.53
CA MET A 11 26.57 -43.03 14.32
C MET A 11 27.08 -41.59 14.20
N PHE A 12 28.41 -41.40 14.12
CA PHE A 12 29.03 -40.10 13.89
C PHE A 12 28.75 -39.55 12.48
N PHE A 13 28.74 -40.43 11.46
CA PHE A 13 28.46 -40.04 10.07
C PHE A 13 26.99 -39.63 9.88
N THR A 14 26.07 -40.31 10.58
CA THR A 14 24.63 -39.98 10.55
C THR A 14 24.33 -38.66 11.29
N ALA A 15 25.07 -38.36 12.37
CA ALA A 15 24.95 -37.11 13.12
C ALA A 15 25.42 -35.87 12.33
N MET A 16 26.37 -36.03 11.40
CA MET A 16 26.84 -34.92 10.55
C MET A 16 25.82 -34.50 9.47
N LEU A 17 24.92 -35.40 9.06
CA LEU A 17 23.89 -35.07 8.06
C LEU A 17 22.79 -34.15 8.62
N ILE A 18 22.55 -34.20 9.93
CA ILE A 18 21.48 -33.45 10.62
C ILE A 18 21.89 -31.99 10.92
N LEU A 19 23.17 -31.63 10.78
CA LEU A 19 23.69 -30.28 11.03
C LEU A 19 23.87 -29.45 9.75
N SER A 20 23.53 -29.99 8.58
CA SER A 20 23.36 -29.20 7.35
C SER A 20 22.04 -28.43 7.40
N SER A 21 21.95 -27.49 8.35
CA SER A 21 20.87 -26.52 8.44
C SER A 21 20.92 -25.66 7.18
N CYS A 22 20.02 -25.95 6.25
CA CYS A 22 19.74 -25.13 5.08
C CYS A 22 19.14 -23.80 5.58
N SER A 23 20.00 -22.86 5.99
CA SER A 23 19.57 -21.55 6.49
C SER A 23 18.75 -20.76 5.46
N ASP A 24 18.93 -21.07 4.16
CA ASP A 24 18.13 -20.55 3.05
C ASP A 24 16.72 -21.14 2.94
N PHE A 25 16.42 -22.28 3.58
CA PHE A 25 15.06 -22.84 3.59
C PHE A 25 14.07 -21.97 4.37
N PHE A 26 14.56 -21.29 5.42
CA PHE A 26 13.76 -20.38 6.25
C PHE A 26 13.84 -18.91 5.81
N ASN A 27 14.76 -18.58 4.92
CA ASN A 27 14.87 -17.26 4.28
C ASN A 27 14.70 -17.40 2.76
N PRO A 28 13.53 -17.83 2.26
CA PRO A 28 13.28 -17.75 0.82
C PRO A 28 13.44 -16.29 0.38
N THR A 29 14.43 -16.01 -0.46
CA THR A 29 14.48 -14.76 -1.22
C THR A 29 13.21 -14.70 -2.04
N THR A 30 12.26 -13.92 -1.56
CA THR A 30 10.94 -13.77 -2.15
C THR A 30 11.12 -12.86 -3.37
N GLU A 31 11.64 -13.41 -4.47
CA GLU A 31 11.84 -12.67 -5.72
C GLU A 31 10.52 -12.10 -6.27
N ASP A 32 9.38 -12.72 -5.93
CA ASP A 32 8.04 -12.26 -6.32
C ASP A 32 7.43 -11.17 -5.41
N LYS A 33 8.08 -10.85 -4.28
CA LYS A 33 7.66 -9.75 -3.39
C LYS A 33 8.81 -8.78 -3.22
N LEU A 34 8.73 -7.65 -3.92
CA LEU A 34 9.66 -6.53 -3.75
C LEU A 34 9.79 -6.19 -2.26
N LYS A 35 11.00 -6.33 -1.71
CA LYS A 35 11.30 -5.85 -0.35
C LYS A 35 11.11 -4.33 -0.36
N GLY A 36 10.42 -3.78 0.63
CA GLY A 36 10.20 -2.33 0.74
C GLY A 36 11.50 -1.51 0.80
N SER A 37 12.64 -2.12 1.15
CA SER A 37 13.97 -1.48 1.07
C SER A 37 14.42 -1.24 -0.37
N ASP A 38 14.06 -2.13 -1.30
CA ASP A 38 14.59 -2.20 -2.66
C ASP A 38 13.59 -1.68 -3.71
N TYR A 39 12.48 -1.09 -3.25
CA TYR A 39 11.43 -0.55 -4.10
C TYR A 39 11.82 0.78 -4.75
N ILE A 40 11.63 0.82 -6.07
CA ILE A 40 12.21 1.71 -7.10
C ILE A 40 13.73 1.52 -7.25
N SER A 41 14.10 0.45 -7.94
CA SER A 41 15.44 0.10 -8.39
C SER A 41 15.64 0.26 -9.91
N SER A 42 14.54 0.36 -10.67
CA SER A 42 14.54 0.56 -12.13
C SER A 42 13.63 1.70 -12.57
N ASN A 43 13.90 2.26 -13.76
CA ASN A 43 13.03 3.27 -14.38
C ASN A 43 11.59 2.76 -14.57
N THR A 44 11.40 1.48 -14.90
CA THR A 44 10.06 0.87 -15.04
C THR A 44 9.29 0.93 -13.72
N GLU A 45 9.98 0.73 -12.58
CA GLU A 45 9.36 0.78 -11.26
C GLU A 45 8.93 2.19 -10.84
N MET A 46 9.53 3.24 -11.40
CA MET A 46 9.02 4.61 -11.24
C MET A 46 7.61 4.72 -11.82
N TYR A 47 7.36 4.14 -13.00
CA TYR A 47 6.05 4.18 -13.65
C TYR A 47 5.05 3.25 -12.99
N THR A 48 5.43 2.00 -12.70
CA THR A 48 4.52 1.04 -12.08
C THR A 48 4.19 1.44 -10.65
N GLY A 49 5.09 2.13 -9.94
CA GLY A 49 4.79 2.71 -8.64
C GLY A 49 3.78 3.84 -8.70
N PHE A 50 3.90 4.74 -9.68
CA PHE A 50 2.88 5.76 -9.93
C PHE A 50 1.53 5.14 -10.31
N LEU A 51 1.54 4.11 -11.15
CA LEU A 51 0.33 3.36 -11.50
C LEU A 51 -0.33 2.73 -10.26
N GLY A 52 0.46 2.23 -9.31
CA GLY A 52 -0.04 1.73 -8.02
C GLY A 52 -0.74 2.78 -7.16
N ILE A 53 -0.34 4.05 -7.26
CA ILE A 53 -1.07 5.17 -6.64
C ILE A 53 -2.39 5.40 -7.37
N MET A 54 -2.37 5.40 -8.71
CA MET A 54 -3.55 5.61 -9.52
C MET A 54 -4.62 4.54 -9.30
N THR A 55 -4.25 3.28 -9.09
CA THR A 55 -5.23 2.22 -8.79
C THR A 55 -5.89 2.40 -7.42
N LYS A 56 -5.14 2.86 -6.40
CA LYS A 56 -5.70 3.24 -5.10
C LYS A 56 -6.64 4.43 -5.21
N LEU A 57 -6.27 5.42 -6.03
CA LEU A 57 -7.12 6.57 -6.32
C LEU A 57 -8.43 6.15 -7.03
N GLN A 58 -8.36 5.23 -7.99
CA GLN A 58 -9.55 4.68 -8.65
C GLN A 58 -10.49 3.96 -7.66
N ALA A 59 -9.93 3.23 -6.69
CA ALA A 59 -10.72 2.51 -5.69
C ALA A 59 -11.55 3.42 -4.77
N ILE A 60 -11.16 4.71 -4.62
CA ILE A 60 -11.93 5.68 -3.84
C ILE A 60 -12.90 6.52 -4.69
N GLY A 61 -12.83 6.46 -6.02
CA GLY A 61 -13.66 7.29 -6.91
C GLY A 61 -15.15 7.04 -6.76
N ASP A 62 -15.58 5.78 -6.85
CA ASP A 62 -17.00 5.41 -6.70
C ASP A 62 -17.54 5.81 -5.32
N LYS A 63 -16.69 5.64 -4.30
CA LYS A 63 -17.01 5.99 -2.92
C LYS A 63 -17.22 7.49 -2.75
N GLU A 64 -16.37 8.31 -3.34
CA GLU A 64 -16.48 9.77 -3.27
C GLU A 64 -17.80 10.25 -3.87
N ILE A 65 -18.14 9.76 -5.07
CA ILE A 65 -19.38 10.12 -5.77
C ILE A 65 -20.59 9.73 -4.92
N LEU A 66 -20.66 8.48 -4.47
CA LEU A 66 -21.80 8.01 -3.68
C LEU A 66 -21.90 8.69 -2.31
N LEU A 67 -20.78 9.09 -1.70
CA LEU A 67 -20.80 9.80 -0.42
C LEU A 67 -21.27 11.26 -0.57
N THR A 68 -20.86 11.93 -1.65
CA THR A 68 -21.11 13.37 -1.85
C THR A 68 -22.43 13.62 -2.57
N ASP A 69 -22.70 12.93 -3.68
CA ASP A 69 -23.87 13.18 -4.52
C ASP A 69 -25.17 12.64 -3.91
N THR A 70 -25.12 11.52 -3.17
CA THR A 70 -26.30 11.01 -2.43
C THR A 70 -26.69 11.92 -1.27
N ARG A 71 -25.77 12.77 -0.82
CA ARG A 71 -26.03 13.85 0.15
C ARG A 71 -26.27 15.19 -0.55
N GLY A 72 -26.37 15.21 -1.87
CA GLY A 72 -26.90 16.33 -2.63
C GLY A 72 -28.40 16.17 -2.88
N GLU A 73 -29.01 17.15 -3.52
CA GLU A 73 -30.44 17.10 -3.91
C GLU A 73 -30.67 16.39 -5.26
N LEU A 74 -29.62 15.87 -5.90
CA LEU A 74 -29.69 15.35 -7.26
C LEU A 74 -30.04 13.86 -7.34
N LEU A 75 -29.61 13.07 -6.36
CA LEU A 75 -29.77 11.60 -6.36
C LEU A 75 -30.72 11.17 -5.26
N GLU A 76 -31.64 10.27 -5.61
CA GLU A 76 -32.55 9.62 -4.65
C GLU A 76 -32.32 8.10 -4.68
N PRO A 77 -32.25 7.43 -3.51
CA PRO A 77 -32.19 5.98 -3.43
C PRO A 77 -33.43 5.31 -4.04
N THR A 78 -33.22 4.24 -4.79
CA THR A 78 -34.31 3.34 -5.21
C THR A 78 -34.68 2.35 -4.11
N ASP A 79 -35.79 1.62 -4.30
CA ASP A 79 -36.24 0.54 -3.38
C ASP A 79 -35.19 -0.57 -3.16
N ASN A 80 -34.25 -0.75 -4.09
CA ASN A 80 -33.20 -1.77 -4.01
C ASN A 80 -31.88 -1.26 -3.42
N SER A 81 -31.83 -0.02 -2.92
CA SER A 81 -30.60 0.58 -2.40
C SER A 81 -30.14 -0.09 -1.12
N THR A 82 -28.82 -0.08 -0.90
CA THR A 82 -28.24 -0.62 0.34
C THR A 82 -28.59 0.27 1.53
N ALA A 83 -28.63 -0.31 2.73
CA ALA A 83 -28.85 0.44 3.97
C ALA A 83 -27.81 1.55 4.16
N ASP A 84 -26.56 1.30 3.76
CA ASP A 84 -25.49 2.30 3.80
C ASP A 84 -25.82 3.52 2.93
N LEU A 85 -26.30 3.36 1.70
CA LEU A 85 -26.69 4.49 0.85
C LEU A 85 -27.92 5.23 1.39
N ILE A 86 -28.90 4.50 1.93
CA ILE A 86 -30.09 5.09 2.55
C ILE A 86 -29.69 5.94 3.78
N SER A 87 -28.76 5.47 4.61
CA SER A 87 -28.26 6.23 5.77
C SER A 87 -27.55 7.52 5.37
N LEU A 88 -26.86 7.53 4.22
CA LEU A 88 -26.28 8.75 3.68
C LEU A 88 -27.34 9.74 3.23
N TYR A 89 -28.31 9.27 2.44
CA TYR A 89 -29.41 10.10 1.93
C TYR A 89 -30.25 10.73 3.05
N ASN A 90 -30.49 9.98 4.15
CA ASN A 90 -31.25 10.45 5.29
C ASN A 90 -30.48 11.40 6.23
N TYR A 91 -29.20 11.68 5.94
CA TYR A 91 -28.31 12.46 6.81
C TYR A 91 -28.27 11.91 8.24
N ASP A 92 -28.16 10.59 8.38
CA ASP A 92 -28.12 9.94 9.69
C ASP A 92 -27.03 10.57 10.57
N SER A 93 -27.36 10.78 11.85
CA SER A 93 -26.48 11.47 12.79
C SER A 93 -25.16 10.75 13.07
N SER A 94 -25.07 9.45 12.71
CA SER A 94 -23.86 8.64 12.81
C SER A 94 -23.73 7.75 11.59
N LEU A 95 -22.57 7.80 10.94
CA LEU A 95 -22.21 6.93 9.81
C LEU A 95 -21.13 5.90 10.18
N GLN A 96 -20.99 5.59 11.47
CA GLN A 96 -20.03 4.58 11.92
C GLN A 96 -20.37 3.21 11.31
N GLY A 97 -19.37 2.56 10.71
CA GLY A 97 -19.54 1.27 10.04
C GLY A 97 -20.05 1.38 8.60
N ASN A 98 -20.46 2.56 8.13
CA ASN A 98 -20.87 2.77 6.75
C ASN A 98 -19.66 2.65 5.81
N SER A 99 -19.75 1.77 4.82
CA SER A 99 -18.67 1.46 3.89
C SER A 99 -18.25 2.67 3.04
N TYR A 100 -19.21 3.51 2.65
CA TYR A 100 -18.99 4.72 1.84
C TYR A 100 -18.47 5.91 2.67
N ALA A 101 -18.78 5.98 3.96
CA ALA A 101 -18.31 7.06 4.84
C ALA A 101 -16.95 6.80 5.51
N ASN A 102 -16.33 5.64 5.28
CA ASN A 102 -15.06 5.31 5.94
C ASN A 102 -13.86 6.09 5.32
N PRO A 103 -13.09 6.89 6.07
CA PRO A 103 -11.97 7.66 5.50
C PRO A 103 -10.74 6.82 5.13
N ALA A 104 -10.66 5.55 5.52
CA ALA A 104 -9.46 4.70 5.38
C ALA A 104 -8.88 4.67 3.96
N GLY A 105 -9.73 4.52 2.94
CA GLY A 105 -9.27 4.45 1.54
C GLY A 105 -8.53 5.72 1.08
N TYR A 106 -8.95 6.90 1.56
CA TYR A 106 -8.24 8.15 1.25
C TYR A 106 -6.86 8.16 1.89
N TYR A 107 -6.73 7.69 3.13
CA TYR A 107 -5.43 7.61 3.80
C TYR A 107 -4.51 6.55 3.18
N GLU A 108 -5.05 5.47 2.60
CA GLU A 108 -4.24 4.54 1.82
C GLU A 108 -3.60 5.19 0.59
N VAL A 109 -4.31 6.12 -0.08
CA VAL A 109 -3.74 6.91 -1.18
C VAL A 109 -2.62 7.81 -0.66
N VAL A 110 -2.83 8.49 0.47
CA VAL A 110 -1.81 9.35 1.10
C VAL A 110 -0.56 8.56 1.47
N ILE A 111 -0.72 7.39 2.08
CA ILE A 111 0.40 6.51 2.47
C ILE A 111 1.18 6.09 1.22
N ALA A 112 0.50 5.64 0.18
CA ALA A 112 1.15 5.24 -1.07
C ALA A 112 1.91 6.41 -1.72
N CYS A 113 1.35 7.63 -1.68
CA CYS A 113 2.03 8.82 -2.16
C CYS A 113 3.30 9.11 -1.34
N ASN A 114 3.23 9.04 -0.01
CA ASN A 114 4.37 9.26 0.87
C ASN A 114 5.49 8.25 0.62
N ASP A 115 5.15 6.96 0.56
CA ASP A 115 6.10 5.88 0.29
C ASP A 115 6.78 6.08 -1.07
N TYR A 116 6.00 6.39 -2.12
CA TYR A 116 6.52 6.65 -3.46
C TYR A 116 7.46 7.86 -3.50
N LEU A 117 7.09 8.97 -2.87
CA LEU A 117 7.91 10.20 -2.87
C LEU A 117 9.26 9.98 -2.17
N VAL A 118 9.27 9.22 -1.07
CA VAL A 118 10.50 8.83 -0.37
C VAL A 118 11.39 8.00 -1.30
N LYS A 119 10.83 6.99 -1.96
CA LYS A 119 11.58 6.12 -2.87
C LYS A 119 12.07 6.81 -4.13
N MET A 120 11.26 7.67 -4.73
CA MET A 120 11.68 8.52 -5.84
C MET A 120 12.86 9.39 -5.44
N LYS A 121 12.84 9.99 -4.24
CA LYS A 121 13.96 10.81 -3.74
C LYS A 121 15.25 10.01 -3.60
N GLU A 122 15.18 8.75 -3.14
CA GLU A 122 16.33 7.84 -3.07
C GLU A 122 16.86 7.49 -4.47
N TYR A 123 15.96 7.24 -5.43
CA TYR A 123 16.32 6.81 -6.78
C TYR A 123 16.85 7.94 -7.69
N LYS A 124 16.56 9.21 -7.36
CA LYS A 124 16.87 10.41 -8.17
C LYS A 124 18.30 10.48 -8.71
N ASN A 125 19.29 10.01 -7.95
CA ASN A 125 20.71 10.15 -8.32
C ASN A 125 21.21 9.09 -9.31
N ASN A 126 20.35 8.16 -9.74
CA ASN A 126 20.74 7.16 -10.73
C ASN A 126 20.93 7.82 -12.12
N PRO A 127 22.08 7.63 -12.80
CA PRO A 127 22.35 8.23 -14.11
C PRO A 127 21.34 7.88 -15.21
N GLN A 128 20.58 6.80 -15.04
CA GLN A 128 19.58 6.35 -16.00
C GLN A 128 18.24 7.10 -15.89
N VAL A 129 18.05 7.91 -14.84
CA VAL A 129 16.80 8.64 -14.59
C VAL A 129 16.73 9.85 -15.50
N ASP A 130 15.66 9.92 -16.30
CA ASP A 130 15.29 11.13 -17.00
C ASP A 130 14.76 12.17 -15.99
N GLY A 131 15.43 13.32 -15.95
CA GLY A 131 15.14 14.37 -14.97
C GLY A 131 13.79 15.05 -15.17
N ASP A 132 13.23 15.06 -16.37
CA ASP A 132 11.91 15.64 -16.63
C ASP A 132 10.81 14.63 -16.28
N VAL A 133 10.99 13.36 -16.64
CA VAL A 133 10.09 12.27 -16.19
C VAL A 133 10.03 12.21 -14.66
N TYR A 134 11.19 12.31 -13.99
CA TYR A 134 11.25 12.36 -12.54
C TYR A 134 10.40 13.50 -11.95
N LYS A 135 10.56 14.72 -12.47
CA LYS A 135 9.81 15.89 -12.01
C LYS A 135 8.32 15.71 -12.26
N ASP A 136 7.93 15.22 -13.42
CA ASP A 136 6.53 15.03 -13.80
C ASP A 136 5.84 14.02 -12.88
N LEU A 137 6.49 12.88 -12.60
CA LEU A 137 5.96 11.86 -11.70
C LEU A 137 5.87 12.37 -10.26
N VAL A 138 6.90 13.05 -9.74
CA VAL A 138 6.88 13.63 -8.39
C VAL A 138 5.80 14.69 -8.27
N ALA A 139 5.70 15.62 -9.23
CA ALA A 139 4.69 16.67 -9.22
C ALA A 139 3.26 16.12 -9.32
N SER A 140 3.07 15.06 -10.12
CA SER A 140 1.79 14.36 -10.23
C SER A 140 1.41 13.66 -8.93
N THR A 141 2.35 12.98 -8.28
CA THR A 141 2.11 12.35 -6.97
C THR A 141 1.76 13.38 -5.89
N GLU A 142 2.49 14.50 -5.81
CA GLU A 142 2.15 15.58 -4.87
C GLU A 142 0.76 16.16 -5.14
N ARG A 143 0.37 16.31 -6.41
CA ARG A 143 -0.98 16.77 -6.78
C ARG A 143 -2.06 15.80 -6.28
N ILE A 144 -1.85 14.49 -6.47
CA ILE A 144 -2.80 13.46 -5.98
C ILE A 144 -2.91 13.55 -4.47
N LYS A 145 -1.79 13.59 -3.75
CA LYS A 145 -1.77 13.71 -2.29
C LYS A 145 -2.51 14.96 -1.79
N LEU A 146 -2.27 16.11 -2.41
CA LEU A 146 -2.93 17.37 -2.07
C LEU A 146 -4.44 17.32 -2.36
N TRP A 147 -4.82 16.77 -3.51
CA TRP A 147 -6.23 16.56 -3.86
C TRP A 147 -6.91 15.64 -2.83
N THR A 148 -6.28 14.53 -2.44
CA THR A 148 -6.81 13.61 -1.43
C THR A 148 -7.02 14.31 -0.08
N TYR A 149 -6.07 15.13 0.36
CA TYR A 149 -6.23 15.90 1.59
C TYR A 149 -7.34 16.95 1.51
N LYS A 150 -7.46 17.64 0.38
CA LYS A 150 -8.56 18.57 0.12
C LYS A 150 -9.91 17.84 0.23
N THR A 151 -10.06 16.70 -0.44
CA THR A 151 -11.28 15.88 -0.42
C THR A 151 -11.60 15.39 1.00
N ILE A 152 -10.61 14.92 1.77
CA ILE A 152 -10.82 14.56 3.18
C ILE A 152 -11.33 15.78 3.97
N GLY A 153 -10.72 16.95 3.77
CA GLY A 153 -11.12 18.19 4.43
C GLY A 153 -12.56 18.61 4.10
N GLU A 154 -12.97 18.50 2.83
CA GLU A 154 -14.32 18.84 2.37
C GLU A 154 -15.38 17.88 2.93
N ILE A 155 -15.09 16.58 2.94
CA ILE A 155 -16.06 15.55 3.34
C ILE A 155 -16.17 15.43 4.87
N TYR A 156 -15.03 15.43 5.58
CA TYR A 156 -14.95 15.10 7.01
C TYR A 156 -14.68 16.31 7.91
N GLY A 157 -14.40 17.49 7.32
CA GLY A 157 -14.13 18.73 8.03
C GLY A 157 -12.76 18.84 8.69
N LYS A 158 -12.06 17.71 8.92
CA LYS A 158 -10.71 17.65 9.48
C LYS A 158 -9.92 16.51 8.85
N ALA A 159 -8.63 16.74 8.64
CA ALA A 159 -7.70 15.74 8.14
C ALA A 159 -6.48 15.62 9.07
N ILE A 160 -5.96 14.40 9.21
CA ILE A 160 -4.69 14.13 9.90
C ILE A 160 -3.58 14.21 8.87
N TRP A 161 -2.75 15.24 8.95
CA TRP A 161 -1.61 15.42 8.06
C TRP A 161 -0.42 14.59 8.52
N PHE A 162 0.18 13.81 7.61
CA PHE A 162 1.44 13.11 7.85
C PHE A 162 2.21 12.92 6.54
N ASN A 163 3.53 12.95 6.65
CA ASN A 163 4.46 12.80 5.54
C ASN A 163 5.32 11.54 5.63
N ASP A 164 5.30 10.87 6.78
CA ASP A 164 6.19 9.73 7.03
C ASP A 164 5.66 8.47 6.32
N PRO A 165 6.55 7.68 5.69
CA PRO A 165 6.20 6.37 5.16
C PRO A 165 5.90 5.42 6.32
N ILE A 166 4.82 4.66 6.25
CA ILE A 166 4.47 3.66 7.29
C ILE A 166 5.29 2.39 7.03
N SER A 167 6.61 2.47 7.22
CA SER A 167 7.52 1.32 7.16
C SER A 167 7.99 0.84 8.54
N LYS A 168 7.55 1.51 9.62
CA LYS A 168 7.77 1.05 11.00
C LYS A 168 6.44 0.70 11.65
N VAL A 169 6.03 -0.54 11.45
CA VAL A 169 5.28 -1.23 12.50
C VAL A 169 6.30 -1.54 13.58
N SER A 170 6.27 -0.76 14.66
CA SER A 170 7.00 -1.03 15.90
C SER A 170 6.50 -2.32 16.55
#